data_AF-A0A960KZG4-F1
#
_entry.id   AF-A0A960KZG4-F1
#
_cell.length_a   1.000
_cell.length_b   1.000
_cell.length_c   1.000
_cell.angle_alpha   90.00
_cell.angle_beta   90.00
_cell.angle_gamma   90.00
#
_symmetry.space_group_name_H-M   'P 1'
#
loop_
_entity.id
_entity.type
_entity.pdbx_description
1 polymer ?
#
loop_
_entity_poly.entity_id
_entity_poly.type
_entity_poly.pdbx_seq_one_letter_code
_entity_poly.pdbx_strand_id
1 'polypeptide(L)'
;MPTAIQEFKRTGDFSKEAIDQFLADRSFPHVEGNQITFVYRGYVDKILLQHWIFGLESGEEFERLGESDLWFRTLEIPDNSRVEYKFWVEKDGKRKLINDPLNPHLARDPFGANSVCHTTGYALPDWANEDPETRPGSLHELTVPHTALGSAKTVQLYLPARFRKTRRYPLLIVHDGFDYMKFAALKTILDNMIHRGELAPLIAVLTQSDDRLKEYAGYQPHAQFIAEDLVPLIEGKLPLRARPDSRCLMGASFGGVASLSTAWYYPGMFGRLLLQSG
;
A
#
# COMPACT_ATOMS: atom_id res chain seq x y z
N MET A 1 -31.41 -4.14 9.66
CA MET A 1 -32.34 -3.09 9.18
C MET A 1 -32.19 -3.00 7.67
N PRO A 2 -33.21 -2.61 6.89
CA PRO A 2 -33.03 -2.38 5.47
C PRO A 2 -31.96 -1.28 5.27
N THR A 3 -31.14 -1.40 4.23
CA THR A 3 -30.17 -0.36 3.87
C THR A 3 -30.86 0.86 3.27
N ALA A 4 -30.20 2.00 3.30
CA ALA A 4 -30.71 3.23 2.70
C ALA A 4 -31.09 3.05 1.22
N ILE A 5 -30.35 2.25 0.46
CA ILE A 5 -30.69 1.95 -0.94
C ILE A 5 -31.92 1.04 -1.06
N GLN A 6 -32.14 0.11 -0.12
CA GLN A 6 -33.34 -0.72 -0.07
C GLN A 6 -34.57 0.11 0.32
N GLU A 7 -34.42 1.07 1.24
CA GLU A 7 -35.47 2.02 1.58
C GLU A 7 -35.78 2.95 0.41
N PHE A 8 -34.77 3.47 -0.27
CA PHE A 8 -34.94 4.27 -1.47
C PHE A 8 -35.64 3.48 -2.58
N LYS A 9 -35.29 2.21 -2.79
CA LYS A 9 -36.01 1.31 -3.72
C LYS A 9 -37.50 1.18 -3.40
N ARG A 10 -37.89 1.24 -2.12
CA ARG A 10 -39.29 1.11 -1.68
C ARG A 10 -40.13 2.36 -1.92
N THR A 11 -39.52 3.54 -2.07
CA THR A 11 -40.27 4.76 -2.39
C THR A 11 -40.90 4.68 -3.78
N GLY A 12 -40.24 3.97 -4.70
CA GLY A 12 -40.64 3.89 -6.11
C GLY A 12 -40.42 5.17 -6.91
N ASP A 13 -39.91 6.24 -6.29
CA ASP A 13 -39.58 7.50 -6.93
C ASP A 13 -38.10 7.53 -7.31
N PHE A 14 -37.82 7.28 -8.59
CA PHE A 14 -36.49 7.34 -9.19
C PHE A 14 -36.37 8.54 -10.14
N SER A 15 -37.10 9.61 -9.84
CA SER A 15 -36.90 10.90 -10.51
C SER A 15 -35.47 11.39 -10.31
N LYS A 16 -35.03 12.25 -11.23
CA LYS A 16 -33.69 12.83 -11.17
C LYS A 16 -33.49 13.58 -9.86
N GLU A 17 -34.51 14.32 -9.43
CA GLU A 17 -34.54 15.11 -8.19
C GLU A 17 -34.44 14.21 -6.95
N ALA A 18 -35.17 13.09 -6.91
CA ALA A 18 -35.09 12.13 -5.81
C ALA A 18 -33.71 11.46 -5.73
N ILE A 19 -33.09 11.12 -6.88
CA ILE A 19 -31.74 10.57 -6.94
C ILE A 19 -30.70 11.62 -6.52
N ASP A 20 -30.82 12.85 -7.01
CA ASP A 20 -29.98 13.99 -6.61
C ASP A 20 -29.98 14.15 -5.10
N GLN A 21 -31.16 14.15 -4.49
CA GLN A 21 -31.33 14.25 -3.04
C GLN A 21 -30.73 13.05 -2.32
N PHE A 22 -31.02 11.83 -2.78
CA PHE A 22 -30.48 10.59 -2.18
C PHE A 22 -28.94 10.60 -2.14
N LEU A 23 -28.31 11.06 -3.22
CA LEU A 23 -26.86 11.16 -3.34
C LEU A 23 -26.28 12.30 -2.50
N ALA A 24 -26.95 13.46 -2.45
CA ALA A 24 -26.49 14.64 -1.71
C ALA A 24 -26.48 14.43 -0.18
N ASP A 25 -27.39 13.61 0.34
CA ASP A 25 -27.53 13.37 1.77
C ASP A 25 -26.50 12.39 2.35
N ARG A 26 -25.62 11.82 1.50
CA ARG A 26 -24.75 10.69 1.87
C ARG A 26 -23.37 10.79 1.25
N SER A 27 -22.39 10.19 1.91
CA SER A 27 -21.10 9.87 1.32
C SER A 27 -21.13 8.47 0.69
N PHE A 28 -20.43 8.30 -0.43
CA PHE A 28 -20.27 7.00 -1.09
C PHE A 28 -18.79 6.56 -1.13
N PRO A 29 -18.51 5.26 -0.97
CA PRO A 29 -19.47 4.17 -0.73
C PRO A 29 -20.16 4.32 0.63
N HIS A 30 -21.45 4.03 0.67
CA HIS A 30 -22.26 4.24 1.88
C HIS A 30 -22.15 3.02 2.79
N VAL A 31 -21.81 3.26 4.05
CA VAL A 31 -21.45 2.23 5.02
C VAL A 31 -22.55 2.13 6.08
N GLU A 32 -23.24 0.99 6.15
CA GLU A 32 -24.32 0.71 7.08
C GLU A 32 -24.04 -0.60 7.84
N GLY A 33 -23.21 -0.51 8.88
CA GLY A 33 -22.65 -1.69 9.54
C GLY A 33 -21.70 -2.42 8.58
N ASN A 34 -21.91 -3.73 8.40
CA ASN A 34 -21.14 -4.53 7.45
C ASN A 34 -21.66 -4.44 6.00
N GLN A 35 -22.79 -3.76 5.75
CA GLN A 35 -23.34 -3.61 4.41
C GLN A 35 -22.84 -2.32 3.77
N ILE A 36 -22.15 -2.47 2.64
CA ILE A 36 -21.51 -1.36 1.92
C ILE A 36 -22.16 -1.20 0.56
N THR A 37 -22.85 -0.07 0.35
CA THR A 37 -23.46 0.26 -0.93
C THR A 37 -22.57 1.17 -1.75
N PHE A 38 -22.13 0.66 -2.89
CA PHE A 38 -21.46 1.40 -3.97
C PHE A 38 -22.51 1.88 -4.94
N VAL A 39 -22.33 3.09 -5.49
CA VAL A 39 -23.24 3.65 -6.50
C VAL A 39 -22.48 4.28 -7.65
N TYR A 40 -23.11 4.32 -8.81
CA TYR A 40 -22.61 5.03 -9.97
C TYR A 40 -23.75 5.77 -10.64
N ARG A 41 -23.47 6.99 -11.10
CA ARG A 41 -24.44 7.82 -11.81
C ARG A 41 -24.03 8.03 -13.26
N GLY A 42 -24.89 7.58 -14.17
CA GLY A 42 -24.76 7.77 -15.61
C GLY A 42 -25.48 6.69 -16.43
N TYR A 43 -25.78 7.03 -17.68
CA TYR A 43 -26.26 6.07 -18.66
C TYR A 43 -25.07 5.35 -19.31
N VAL A 44 -24.92 4.08 -18.98
CA VAL A 44 -23.86 3.16 -19.42
C VAL A 44 -24.50 1.81 -19.76
N ASP A 45 -23.80 1.00 -20.56
CA ASP A 45 -24.32 -0.31 -20.98
C ASP A 45 -24.14 -1.35 -19.87
N LYS A 46 -23.01 -1.28 -19.16
CA LYS A 46 -22.66 -2.16 -18.06
C LYS A 46 -21.67 -1.49 -17.11
N ILE A 47 -21.77 -1.82 -15.83
CA ILE A 47 -20.78 -1.43 -14.83
C ILE A 47 -20.51 -2.55 -13.82
N LEU A 48 -19.24 -2.78 -13.55
CA LEU A 48 -18.76 -3.75 -12.57
C LEU A 48 -17.97 -3.06 -11.46
N LEU A 49 -18.15 -3.53 -10.23
CA LEU A 49 -17.31 -3.22 -9.09
C LEU A 49 -16.10 -4.13 -9.13
N GLN A 50 -14.94 -3.57 -9.45
CA GLN A 50 -13.66 -4.27 -9.41
C GLN A 50 -13.02 -4.07 -8.04
N HIS A 51 -12.72 -5.14 -7.31
CA HIS A 51 -12.04 -5.06 -6.01
C HIS A 51 -11.02 -6.19 -5.84
N TRP A 52 -10.12 -6.04 -4.87
CA TRP A 52 -9.06 -7.02 -4.57
C TRP A 52 -9.24 -7.67 -3.18
N ILE A 53 -10.48 -8.00 -2.82
CA ILE A 53 -10.79 -8.74 -1.59
C ILE A 53 -10.53 -10.24 -1.83
N PHE A 54 -9.69 -10.84 -1.00
CA PHE A 54 -9.42 -12.28 -1.07
C PHE A 54 -10.69 -13.10 -0.76
N GLY A 55 -11.00 -14.07 -1.61
CA GLY A 55 -12.15 -14.98 -1.43
C GLY A 55 -13.47 -14.49 -2.04
N LEU A 56 -13.51 -13.30 -2.64
CA LEU A 56 -14.66 -12.81 -3.42
C LEU A 56 -14.36 -12.79 -4.92
N GLU A 57 -15.42 -12.82 -5.74
CA GLU A 57 -15.28 -12.63 -7.19
C GLU A 57 -14.71 -11.23 -7.46
N SER A 58 -13.77 -11.13 -8.40
CA SER A 58 -13.01 -9.88 -8.60
C SER A 58 -13.83 -8.77 -9.28
N GLY A 59 -15.00 -9.09 -9.83
CA GLY A 59 -15.89 -8.17 -10.55
C GLY A 59 -17.36 -8.45 -10.27
N GLU A 60 -18.03 -7.53 -9.58
CA GLU A 60 -19.42 -7.67 -9.17
C GLU A 60 -20.31 -6.70 -9.97
N GLU A 61 -21.33 -7.21 -10.66
CA GLU A 61 -22.18 -6.37 -11.52
C GLU A 61 -23.15 -5.51 -10.71
N PHE A 62 -23.28 -4.24 -11.09
CA PHE A 62 -24.25 -3.34 -10.48
C PHE A 62 -25.67 -3.61 -11.02
N GLU A 63 -26.65 -3.35 -10.17
CA GLU A 63 -28.06 -3.28 -10.55
C GLU A 63 -28.43 -1.84 -10.93
N ARG A 64 -29.13 -1.66 -12.05
CA ARG A 64 -29.73 -0.38 -12.42
C ARG A 64 -31.03 -0.16 -11.64
N LEU A 65 -31.22 1.04 -11.12
CA LEU A 65 -32.43 1.40 -10.40
C LEU A 65 -33.54 1.81 -11.38
N GLY A 66 -34.38 0.84 -11.77
CA GLY A 66 -35.42 1.05 -12.78
C GLY A 66 -34.81 1.53 -14.11
N GLU A 67 -35.44 2.52 -14.74
CA GLU A 67 -34.95 3.17 -15.96
C GLU A 67 -34.13 4.45 -15.70
N SER A 68 -33.67 4.67 -14.46
CA SER A 68 -32.92 5.88 -14.08
C SER A 68 -31.44 5.83 -14.51
N ASP A 69 -30.68 6.88 -14.17
CA ASP A 69 -29.22 6.92 -14.35
C ASP A 69 -28.46 6.41 -13.12
N LEU A 70 -29.14 5.87 -12.09
CA LEU A 70 -28.50 5.37 -10.88
C LEU A 70 -28.30 3.85 -10.93
N TRP A 71 -27.07 3.43 -10.66
CA TRP A 71 -26.65 2.04 -10.50
C TRP A 71 -26.16 1.82 -9.09
N PHE A 72 -26.37 0.64 -8.52
CA PHE A 72 -25.84 0.30 -7.20
C PHE A 72 -25.39 -1.16 -7.09
N ARG A 73 -24.47 -1.41 -6.16
CA ARG A 73 -24.10 -2.75 -5.71
C ARG A 73 -23.87 -2.71 -4.21
N THR A 74 -24.46 -3.65 -3.47
CA THR A 74 -24.22 -3.78 -2.02
C THR A 74 -23.41 -5.04 -1.76
N LEU A 75 -22.30 -4.90 -1.03
CA LEU A 75 -21.48 -6.01 -0.55
C LEU A 75 -21.53 -6.08 0.97
N GLU A 76 -21.34 -7.28 1.52
CA GLU A 76 -21.06 -7.46 2.94
C GLU A 76 -19.54 -7.52 3.14
N ILE A 77 -18.98 -6.51 3.82
CA ILE A 77 -17.55 -6.41 4.09
C ILE A 77 -17.36 -6.32 5.61
N PRO A 78 -16.45 -7.11 6.21
CA PRO A 78 -16.22 -7.06 7.66
C PRO A 78 -15.87 -5.67 8.18
N ASP A 79 -16.27 -5.39 9.42
CA ASP A 79 -15.87 -4.19 10.15
C ASP A 79 -14.33 -4.09 10.24
N ASN A 80 -13.83 -2.86 10.42
CA ASN A 80 -12.40 -2.53 10.50
C ASN A 80 -11.59 -2.87 9.24
N SER A 81 -12.25 -2.93 8.07
CA SER A 81 -11.63 -3.21 6.78
C SER A 81 -11.31 -1.92 6.02
N ARG A 82 -10.21 -1.96 5.27
CA ARG A 82 -9.88 -0.99 4.21
C ARG A 82 -9.74 -1.73 2.89
N VAL A 83 -10.57 -1.38 1.92
CA VAL A 83 -10.63 -2.06 0.62
C VAL A 83 -10.39 -1.06 -0.49
N GLU A 84 -9.47 -1.40 -1.40
CA GLU A 84 -9.28 -0.66 -2.64
C GLU A 84 -10.18 -1.23 -3.74
N TYR A 85 -10.76 -0.36 -4.55
CA TYR A 85 -11.67 -0.73 -5.63
C TYR A 85 -11.63 0.28 -6.78
N LYS A 86 -12.18 -0.14 -7.92
CA LYS A 86 -12.42 0.68 -9.12
C LYS A 86 -13.72 0.26 -9.78
N PHE A 87 -14.22 1.09 -10.69
CA PHE A 87 -15.34 0.73 -11.56
C PHE A 87 -14.85 0.38 -12.95
N TRP A 88 -15.34 -0.73 -13.47
CA TRP A 88 -15.18 -1.07 -14.86
C TRP A 88 -16.46 -0.68 -15.60
N VAL A 89 -16.38 0.38 -16.39
CA VAL A 89 -17.52 1.00 -17.08
C VAL A 89 -17.45 0.66 -18.56
N GLU A 90 -18.54 0.10 -19.08
CA GLU A 90 -18.74 -0.17 -20.51
C GLU A 90 -19.81 0.77 -21.07
N LYS A 91 -19.47 1.48 -22.14
CA LYS A 91 -20.37 2.40 -22.85
C LYS A 91 -19.99 2.50 -24.32
N ASP A 92 -20.96 2.34 -25.21
CA ASP A 92 -20.79 2.40 -26.67
C ASP A 92 -19.68 1.43 -27.16
N GLY A 93 -19.65 0.22 -26.58
CA GLY A 93 -18.63 -0.80 -26.84
C GLY A 93 -17.21 -0.45 -26.35
N LYS A 94 -17.03 0.66 -25.63
CA LYS A 94 -15.75 1.06 -25.02
C LYS A 94 -15.73 0.71 -23.55
N ARG A 95 -14.61 0.17 -23.08
CA ARG A 95 -14.39 -0.25 -21.70
C ARG A 95 -13.36 0.63 -21.04
N LYS A 96 -13.65 1.11 -19.84
CA LYS A 96 -12.74 1.96 -19.05
C LYS A 96 -12.77 1.55 -17.59
N LEU A 97 -11.59 1.38 -17.01
CA LEU A 97 -11.43 1.26 -15.58
C LEU A 97 -11.25 2.67 -14.98
N ILE A 98 -12.11 3.07 -14.06
CA ILE A 98 -12.12 4.41 -13.45
C ILE A 98 -12.15 4.32 -11.93
N ASN A 99 -11.70 5.38 -11.26
CA ASN A 99 -12.00 5.61 -9.86
C ASN A 99 -13.48 5.98 -9.69
N ASP A 100 -14.03 5.68 -8.52
CA ASP A 100 -15.35 6.12 -8.11
C ASP A 100 -15.40 7.66 -8.04
N PRO A 101 -16.20 8.33 -8.90
CA PRO A 101 -16.27 9.78 -8.94
C PRO A 101 -16.89 10.40 -7.68
N LEU A 102 -17.61 9.62 -6.88
CA LEU A 102 -18.29 10.07 -5.66
C LEU A 102 -17.47 9.82 -4.40
N ASN A 103 -16.36 9.08 -4.51
CA ASN A 103 -15.49 8.78 -3.38
C ASN A 103 -14.21 9.63 -3.43
N PRO A 104 -14.02 10.58 -2.49
CA PRO A 104 -12.82 11.40 -2.43
C PRO A 104 -11.58 10.63 -1.91
N HIS A 105 -11.77 9.46 -1.30
CA HIS A 105 -10.68 8.69 -0.71
C HIS A 105 -9.95 7.87 -1.77
N LEU A 106 -8.64 8.14 -1.89
CA LEU A 106 -7.76 7.49 -2.86
C LEU A 106 -6.55 6.88 -2.18
N ALA A 107 -6.21 5.66 -2.61
CA ALA A 107 -4.90 5.06 -2.41
C ALA A 107 -4.08 5.32 -3.67
N ARG A 108 -2.79 5.62 -3.52
CA ARG A 108 -1.88 5.76 -4.65
C ARG A 108 -0.83 4.67 -4.59
N ASP A 109 -0.51 4.13 -5.75
CA ASP A 109 0.52 3.13 -5.94
C ASP A 109 1.33 3.46 -7.23
N PRO A 110 2.37 2.69 -7.58
CA PRO A 110 3.14 2.91 -8.80
C PRO A 110 2.34 2.80 -10.11
N PHE A 111 1.15 2.19 -10.09
CA PHE A 111 0.28 1.93 -11.24
C PHE A 111 -0.91 2.91 -11.34
N GLY A 112 -1.10 3.79 -10.36
CA GLY A 112 -2.11 4.83 -10.37
C GLY A 112 -2.80 5.00 -9.02
N ALA A 113 -4.03 5.54 -9.05
CA ALA A 113 -4.85 5.67 -7.85
C ALA A 113 -6.00 4.67 -7.85
N ASN A 114 -6.38 4.13 -6.69
CA ASN A 114 -7.57 3.31 -6.47
C ASN A 114 -8.51 4.03 -5.50
N SER A 115 -9.82 3.87 -5.67
CA SER A 115 -10.78 4.38 -4.68
C SER A 115 -10.74 3.50 -3.44
N VAL A 116 -10.96 4.08 -2.26
CA VAL A 116 -10.81 3.37 -0.98
C VAL A 116 -12.11 3.39 -0.21
N CYS A 117 -12.58 2.20 0.14
CA CYS A 117 -13.67 2.02 1.08
C CYS A 117 -13.10 1.76 2.49
N HIS A 118 -13.52 2.56 3.45
CA HIS A 118 -13.29 2.32 4.88
C HIS A 118 -14.59 1.80 5.49
N THR A 119 -14.58 0.59 6.05
CA THR A 119 -15.79 0.04 6.71
C THR A 119 -15.91 0.56 8.14
N THR A 120 -17.05 0.26 8.80
CA THR A 120 -17.30 0.68 10.17
C THR A 120 -16.14 0.31 11.10
N GLY A 121 -15.67 1.27 11.89
CA GLY A 121 -14.58 1.08 12.84
C GLY A 121 -13.17 1.20 12.25
N TYR A 122 -13.00 1.21 10.93
CA TYR A 122 -11.67 1.41 10.35
C TYR A 122 -11.13 2.80 10.70
N ALA A 123 -9.92 2.81 11.26
CA ALA A 123 -9.13 4.00 11.45
C ALA A 123 -7.71 3.76 10.93
N LEU A 124 -7.12 4.78 10.32
CA LEU A 124 -5.70 4.75 10.01
C LEU A 124 -4.91 4.54 11.31
N PRO A 125 -3.97 3.60 11.36
CA PRO A 125 -3.17 3.40 12.54
C PRO A 125 -2.40 4.69 12.89
N ASP A 126 -2.39 5.04 14.17
CA ASP A 126 -1.85 6.30 14.68
C ASP A 126 -0.35 6.49 14.37
N TRP A 127 0.42 5.41 14.35
CA TRP A 127 1.82 5.37 13.93
C TRP A 127 2.04 5.73 12.45
N ALA A 128 1.01 5.70 11.60
CA ALA A 128 1.09 6.12 10.20
C ALA A 128 0.70 7.60 9.98
N ASN A 129 0.13 8.27 10.98
CA ASN A 129 -0.23 9.68 10.91
C ASN A 129 0.94 10.59 11.29
N GLU A 130 1.02 11.78 10.71
CA GLU A 130 2.00 12.78 11.16
C GLU A 130 1.74 13.16 12.63
N ASP A 131 2.79 13.13 13.43
CA ASP A 131 2.77 13.51 14.83
C ASP A 131 3.67 14.74 15.02
N PRO A 132 3.13 15.91 15.39
CA PRO A 132 3.89 17.15 15.47
C PRO A 132 4.98 17.12 16.55
N GLU A 133 4.87 16.25 17.55
CA GLU A 133 5.87 16.09 18.61
C GLU A 133 7.01 15.14 18.18
N THR A 134 6.77 14.35 17.14
CA THR A 134 7.77 13.41 16.61
C THR A 134 8.93 14.16 15.98
N ARG A 135 10.12 13.96 16.55
CA ARG A 135 11.36 14.43 15.92
C ARG A 135 11.67 13.58 14.69
N PRO A 136 11.80 14.17 13.50
CA PRO A 136 12.03 13.41 12.28
C PRO A 136 13.46 12.87 12.20
N GLY A 137 13.61 11.69 11.62
CA GLY A 137 14.84 11.18 11.03
C GLY A 137 15.17 11.90 9.72
N SER A 138 16.33 11.57 9.15
CA SER A 138 16.86 12.20 7.94
C SER A 138 17.08 11.18 6.82
N LEU A 139 16.80 11.59 5.58
CA LEU A 139 17.05 10.80 4.37
C LEU A 139 18.32 11.28 3.67
N HIS A 140 19.15 10.34 3.21
CA HIS A 140 20.40 10.62 2.48
C HIS A 140 20.51 9.68 1.29
N GLU A 141 21.08 10.14 0.17
CA GLU A 141 21.37 9.25 -0.95
C GLU A 141 22.77 8.66 -0.84
N LEU A 142 22.92 7.43 -1.34
CA LEU A 142 24.21 6.76 -1.47
C LEU A 142 24.24 5.98 -2.78
N THR A 143 25.31 6.15 -3.56
CA THR A 143 25.58 5.32 -4.73
C THR A 143 26.50 4.15 -4.37
N VAL A 144 26.09 2.95 -4.79
CA VAL A 144 26.87 1.71 -4.78
C VAL A 144 27.48 1.55 -6.19
N PRO A 145 28.78 1.79 -6.39
CA PRO A 145 29.35 2.00 -7.73
C PRO A 145 29.56 0.71 -8.54
N HIS A 146 30.00 -0.36 -7.90
CA HIS A 146 30.29 -1.65 -8.53
C HIS A 146 29.33 -2.66 -7.93
N THR A 147 28.35 -3.12 -8.71
CA THR A 147 27.37 -4.08 -8.23
C THR A 147 27.29 -5.31 -9.11
N ALA A 148 26.87 -6.43 -8.52
CA ALA A 148 26.56 -7.68 -9.20
C ALA A 148 25.43 -7.54 -10.23
N LEU A 149 24.65 -6.45 -10.19
CA LEU A 149 23.63 -6.14 -11.20
C LEU A 149 24.23 -5.53 -12.49
N GLY A 150 25.54 -5.30 -12.53
CA GLY A 150 26.26 -4.81 -13.71
C GLY A 150 26.24 -3.29 -13.90
N SER A 151 25.64 -2.54 -12.97
CA SER A 151 25.57 -1.09 -12.98
C SER A 151 25.71 -0.50 -11.57
N ALA A 152 25.95 0.80 -11.46
CA ALA A 152 25.88 1.47 -10.16
C ALA A 152 24.41 1.56 -9.71
N LYS A 153 24.15 1.35 -8.42
CA LYS A 153 22.80 1.47 -7.83
C LYS A 153 22.75 2.61 -6.83
N THR A 154 21.76 3.48 -6.95
CA THR A 154 21.48 4.50 -5.92
C THR A 154 20.48 3.96 -4.92
N VAL A 155 20.80 4.08 -3.64
CA VAL A 155 19.93 3.73 -2.51
C VAL A 155 19.67 4.96 -1.65
N GLN A 156 18.58 4.96 -0.89
CA GLN A 156 18.30 5.99 0.10
C GLN A 156 18.48 5.43 1.51
N LEU A 157 19.12 6.21 2.37
CA LEU A 157 19.41 5.88 3.75
C LEU A 157 18.49 6.68 4.66
N TYR A 158 17.72 5.99 5.49
CA TYR A 158 17.07 6.58 6.64
C TYR A 158 17.99 6.48 7.86
N LEU A 159 18.33 7.64 8.43
CA LEU A 159 18.99 7.73 9.72
C LEU A 159 17.98 8.20 10.78
N PRO A 160 17.91 7.54 11.94
CA PRO A 160 16.90 7.83 12.93
C PRO A 160 17.16 9.19 13.58
N ALA A 161 16.13 9.78 14.17
CA ALA A 161 16.28 11.00 14.95
C ALA A 161 17.36 10.84 16.02
N ARG A 162 18.17 11.89 16.21
CA ARG A 162 19.31 11.89 17.17
C ARG A 162 20.37 10.83 16.86
N PHE A 163 20.55 10.47 15.58
CA PHE A 163 21.65 9.61 15.12
C PHE A 163 23.02 10.08 15.67
N ARG A 164 23.82 9.12 16.12
CA ARG A 164 25.17 9.31 16.69
C ARG A 164 26.11 8.22 16.21
N LYS A 165 27.29 8.61 15.73
CA LYS A 165 28.35 7.69 15.28
C LYS A 165 28.91 6.78 16.39
N THR A 166 28.74 7.17 17.65
CA THR A 166 29.22 6.41 18.83
C THR A 166 28.28 5.28 19.26
N ARG A 167 27.08 5.18 18.69
CA ARG A 167 26.13 4.08 18.94
C ARG A 167 26.20 3.04 17.82
N ARG A 168 25.68 1.84 18.05
CA ARG A 168 25.53 0.79 17.02
C ARG A 168 24.06 0.48 16.76
N TYR A 169 23.64 0.55 15.50
CA TYR A 169 22.24 0.42 15.07
C TYR A 169 21.99 -0.91 14.35
N PRO A 170 20.79 -1.51 14.51
CA PRO A 170 20.30 -2.53 13.58
C PRO A 170 20.15 -1.97 12.16
N LEU A 171 20.21 -2.86 11.17
CA LEU A 171 20.02 -2.57 9.76
C LEU A 171 18.70 -3.15 9.27
N LEU A 172 17.88 -2.32 8.63
CA LEU A 172 16.72 -2.72 7.84
C LEU A 172 17.01 -2.46 6.37
N ILE A 173 16.86 -3.44 5.49
CA ILE A 173 16.95 -3.25 4.04
C ILE A 173 15.55 -3.45 3.46
N VAL A 174 15.04 -2.44 2.76
CA VAL A 174 13.69 -2.41 2.21
C VAL A 174 13.77 -2.49 0.69
N HIS A 175 13.19 -3.54 0.14
CA HIS A 175 12.91 -3.68 -1.29
C HIS A 175 11.70 -2.83 -1.67
N ASP A 176 11.71 -2.24 -2.87
CA ASP A 176 10.76 -1.19 -3.27
C ASP A 176 10.74 0.00 -2.29
N GLY A 177 11.88 0.33 -1.71
CA GLY A 177 11.94 1.25 -0.57
C GLY A 177 11.48 2.67 -0.89
N PHE A 178 11.58 3.11 -2.15
CA PHE A 178 11.06 4.42 -2.57
C PHE A 178 9.53 4.43 -2.61
N ASP A 179 8.92 3.32 -3.01
CA ASP A 179 7.47 3.16 -2.99
C ASP A 179 6.95 3.10 -1.55
N TYR A 180 7.66 2.43 -0.64
CA TYR A 180 7.33 2.45 0.79
C TYR A 180 7.37 3.88 1.37
N MET A 181 8.37 4.67 0.98
CA MET A 181 8.46 6.07 1.43
C MET A 181 7.33 6.94 0.86
N LYS A 182 6.96 6.71 -0.40
CA LYS A 182 6.00 7.56 -1.11
C LYS A 182 4.55 7.19 -0.84
N PHE A 183 4.25 5.90 -0.68
CA PHE A 183 2.88 5.38 -0.68
C PHE A 183 2.49 4.65 0.61
N ALA A 184 3.45 4.24 1.44
CA ALA A 184 3.19 3.47 2.66
C ALA A 184 3.58 4.20 3.95
N ALA A 185 3.83 5.52 3.88
CA ALA A 185 4.19 6.36 5.03
C ALA A 185 5.39 5.84 5.84
N LEU A 186 6.31 5.09 5.23
CA LEU A 186 7.37 4.39 5.95
C LEU A 186 8.22 5.33 6.83
N LYS A 187 8.54 6.53 6.35
CA LYS A 187 9.28 7.52 7.15
C LYS A 187 8.53 7.89 8.43
N THR A 188 7.26 8.23 8.30
CA THR A 188 6.39 8.64 9.41
C THR A 188 6.26 7.52 10.42
N ILE A 189 6.05 6.29 9.94
CA ILE A 189 6.02 5.07 10.75
C ILE A 189 7.32 4.90 11.56
N LEU A 190 8.47 4.95 10.89
CA LEU A 190 9.77 4.80 11.56
C LEU A 190 10.00 5.91 12.59
N ASP A 191 9.73 7.16 12.23
CA ASP A 191 9.91 8.31 13.10
C ASP A 191 9.02 8.21 14.35
N ASN A 192 7.73 7.94 14.18
CA ASN A 192 6.77 7.84 15.27
C ASN A 192 7.08 6.69 16.22
N MET A 193 7.30 5.49 15.69
CA MET A 193 7.59 4.31 16.52
C MET A 193 8.90 4.47 17.28
N ILE A 194 9.93 5.10 16.67
CA ILE A 194 11.20 5.39 17.36
C ILE A 194 11.01 6.48 18.42
N HIS A 195 10.23 7.53 18.13
CA HIS A 195 9.94 8.60 19.08
C HIS A 195 9.22 8.08 20.33
N ARG A 196 8.23 7.21 20.13
CA ARG A 196 7.42 6.59 21.19
C ARG A 196 8.15 5.47 21.95
N GLY A 197 9.32 5.03 21.46
CA GLY A 197 10.10 3.96 22.07
C GLY A 197 9.58 2.54 21.77
N GLU A 198 8.63 2.41 20.84
CA GLU A 198 8.07 1.14 20.37
C GLU A 198 9.05 0.41 19.43
N LEU A 199 9.89 1.17 18.73
CA LEU A 199 10.95 0.66 17.87
C LEU A 199 12.32 1.17 18.36
N ALA A 200 13.29 0.28 18.49
CA ALA A 200 14.66 0.69 18.75
C ALA A 200 15.19 1.50 17.54
N PRO A 201 15.95 2.60 17.75
CA PRO A 201 16.54 3.35 16.64
C PRO A 201 17.32 2.42 15.71
N LEU A 202 16.98 2.45 14.42
CA LEU A 202 17.59 1.64 13.37
C LEU A 202 18.03 2.50 12.19
N ILE A 203 18.92 1.98 11.36
CA ILE A 203 19.22 2.54 10.04
C ILE A 203 18.46 1.72 9.01
N ALA A 204 17.72 2.38 8.11
CA ALA A 204 17.09 1.70 6.98
C ALA A 204 17.78 2.06 5.66
N VAL A 205 17.95 1.07 4.79
CA VAL A 205 18.46 1.21 3.43
C VAL A 205 17.33 0.86 2.48
N LEU A 206 16.96 1.82 1.65
CA LEU A 206 15.87 1.72 0.70
C LEU A 206 16.45 1.49 -0.68
N THR A 207 16.15 0.33 -1.23
CA THR A 207 16.62 -0.11 -2.54
C THR A 207 15.46 -0.09 -3.54
N GLN A 208 15.77 0.20 -4.80
CA GLN A 208 14.82 0.15 -5.90
C GLN A 208 15.41 -0.68 -7.05
N SER A 209 14.58 -1.55 -7.61
CA SER A 209 14.94 -2.36 -8.77
C SER A 209 14.71 -1.58 -10.07
N ASP A 210 15.59 -1.79 -11.07
CA ASP A 210 15.38 -1.23 -12.41
C ASP A 210 14.50 -2.17 -13.26
N ASP A 211 14.66 -3.48 -13.09
CA ASP A 211 13.81 -4.52 -13.67
C ASP A 211 13.27 -5.44 -12.57
N ARG A 212 12.20 -4.99 -11.91
CA ARG A 212 11.61 -5.66 -10.74
C ARG A 212 11.19 -7.10 -11.03
N LEU A 213 10.64 -7.37 -12.21
CA LEU A 213 10.16 -8.71 -12.58
C LEU A 213 11.30 -9.71 -12.74
N LYS A 214 12.48 -9.23 -13.16
CA LYS A 214 13.68 -10.04 -13.25
C LYS A 214 14.39 -10.11 -11.91
N GLU A 215 14.82 -8.97 -11.37
CA GLU A 215 15.73 -8.89 -10.21
C GLU A 215 15.10 -9.47 -8.95
N TYR A 216 13.81 -9.29 -8.73
CA TYR A 216 13.17 -9.73 -7.48
C TYR A 216 12.58 -11.14 -7.54
N ALA A 217 12.53 -11.77 -8.72
CA ALA A 217 12.04 -13.14 -8.91
C ALA A 217 13.09 -14.20 -8.55
N GLY A 218 13.81 -14.02 -7.44
CA GLY A 218 14.85 -14.96 -6.98
C GLY A 218 16.17 -14.87 -7.76
N TYR A 219 16.43 -13.75 -8.43
CA TYR A 219 17.62 -13.58 -9.24
C TYR A 219 18.88 -13.49 -8.38
N GLN A 220 19.78 -14.47 -8.50
CA GLN A 220 20.97 -14.56 -7.66
C GLN A 220 21.88 -13.31 -7.69
N PRO A 221 22.08 -12.61 -8.82
CA PRO A 221 22.82 -11.35 -8.82
C PRO A 221 22.19 -10.23 -7.99
N HIS A 222 20.87 -10.23 -7.79
CA HIS A 222 20.23 -9.32 -6.84
C HIS A 222 20.61 -9.66 -5.40
N ALA A 223 20.63 -10.95 -5.04
CA ALA A 223 21.10 -11.39 -3.73
C ALA A 223 22.57 -11.03 -3.49
N GLN A 224 23.43 -11.21 -4.50
CA GLN A 224 24.84 -10.78 -4.48
C GLN A 224 24.96 -9.27 -4.26
N PHE A 225 24.16 -8.46 -4.97
CA PHE A 225 24.14 -7.02 -4.77
C PHE A 225 23.83 -6.63 -3.32
N ILE A 226 22.82 -7.25 -2.71
CA ILE A 226 22.46 -6.96 -1.33
C ILE A 226 23.56 -7.42 -0.36
N ALA A 227 24.03 -8.66 -0.51
CA ALA A 227 24.90 -9.31 0.47
C ALA A 227 26.38 -8.92 0.33
N GLU A 228 26.91 -8.85 -0.88
CA GLU A 228 28.34 -8.69 -1.14
C GLU A 228 28.71 -7.25 -1.48
N ASP A 229 27.81 -6.48 -2.09
CA ASP A 229 28.10 -5.09 -2.47
C ASP A 229 27.56 -4.09 -1.45
N LEU A 230 26.26 -4.17 -1.15
CA LEU A 230 25.56 -3.16 -0.37
C LEU A 230 25.88 -3.23 1.13
N VAL A 231 25.70 -4.41 1.75
CA VAL A 231 25.92 -4.55 3.20
C VAL A 231 27.35 -4.17 3.61
N PRO A 232 28.42 -4.68 2.97
CA PRO A 232 29.79 -4.31 3.34
C PRO A 232 30.07 -2.82 3.15
N LEU A 233 29.55 -2.20 2.09
CA LEU A 233 29.71 -0.76 1.86
C LEU A 233 29.07 0.07 2.98
N ILE A 234 27.86 -0.29 3.42
CA ILE A 234 27.15 0.43 4.49
C ILE A 234 27.84 0.20 5.84
N GLU A 235 28.26 -1.02 6.14
CA GLU A 235 28.96 -1.33 7.40
C GLU A 235 30.32 -0.62 7.52
N GLY A 236 30.98 -0.35 6.39
CA GLY A 236 32.19 0.48 6.35
C GLY A 236 31.93 1.98 6.57
N LYS A 237 30.71 2.47 6.33
CA LYS A 237 30.36 3.90 6.40
C LYS A 237 29.57 4.29 7.65
N LEU A 238 28.74 3.39 8.16
CA LEU A 238 27.80 3.63 9.25
C LEU A 238 28.03 2.68 10.42
N PRO A 239 27.74 3.11 11.65
CA PRO A 239 28.02 2.32 12.83
C PRO A 239 26.92 1.26 13.03
N LEU A 240 26.96 0.19 12.24
CA LEU A 240 25.98 -0.90 12.31
C LEU A 240 26.37 -2.00 13.29
N ARG A 241 25.36 -2.68 13.85
CA ARG A 241 25.54 -3.96 14.53
C ARG A 241 25.70 -5.04 13.46
N ALA A 242 26.94 -5.34 13.09
CA ALA A 242 27.30 -6.32 12.07
C ALA A 242 27.08 -7.77 12.55
N ARG A 243 25.83 -8.13 12.84
CA ARG A 243 25.40 -9.45 13.28
C ARG A 243 24.09 -9.84 12.61
N PRO A 244 23.86 -11.13 12.33
CA PRO A 244 22.68 -11.57 11.59
C PRO A 244 21.37 -11.19 12.29
N ASP A 245 21.31 -11.37 13.62
CA ASP A 245 20.17 -11.02 14.48
C ASP A 245 19.80 -9.51 14.47
N SER A 246 20.67 -8.68 13.92
CA SER A 246 20.54 -7.22 13.82
C SER A 246 20.38 -6.74 12.37
N ARG A 247 20.24 -7.65 11.40
CA ARG A 247 19.95 -7.34 9.99
C ARG A 247 18.58 -7.92 9.60
N CYS A 248 17.73 -7.06 9.04
CA CYS A 248 16.40 -7.42 8.56
C CYS A 248 16.26 -7.11 7.07
N LEU A 249 15.69 -8.04 6.31
CA LEU A 249 15.21 -7.78 4.95
C LEU A 249 13.69 -7.63 4.97
N MET A 250 13.18 -6.64 4.23
CA MET A 250 11.76 -6.34 4.13
C MET A 250 11.35 -6.15 2.67
N GLY A 251 10.15 -6.61 2.33
CA GLY A 251 9.54 -6.32 1.03
C GLY A 251 8.14 -6.91 0.87
N ALA A 252 7.40 -6.41 -0.11
CA ALA A 252 6.09 -6.90 -0.47
C ALA A 252 6.08 -7.59 -1.83
N SER A 253 5.24 -8.63 -2.00
CA SER A 253 5.14 -9.39 -3.26
C SER A 253 6.53 -9.87 -3.70
N PHE A 254 6.98 -9.56 -4.92
CA PHE A 254 8.33 -9.89 -5.37
C PHE A 254 9.44 -9.34 -4.46
N GLY A 255 9.27 -8.21 -3.78
CA GLY A 255 10.24 -7.76 -2.77
C GLY A 255 10.36 -8.72 -1.57
N GLY A 256 9.27 -9.43 -1.24
CA GLY A 256 9.28 -10.54 -0.29
C GLY A 256 10.06 -11.75 -0.83
N VAL A 257 9.80 -12.15 -2.08
CA VAL A 257 10.57 -13.20 -2.78
C VAL A 257 12.06 -12.86 -2.84
N ALA A 258 12.42 -11.61 -3.15
CA ALA A 258 13.80 -11.12 -3.19
C ALA A 258 14.45 -11.20 -1.80
N SER A 259 13.72 -10.81 -0.75
CA SER A 259 14.18 -10.88 0.64
C SER A 259 14.44 -12.32 1.07
N LEU A 260 13.50 -13.23 0.78
CA LEU A 260 13.63 -14.65 1.13
C LEU A 260 14.76 -15.32 0.34
N SER A 261 14.81 -15.10 -0.98
CA SER A 261 15.86 -15.69 -1.83
C SER A 261 17.25 -15.18 -1.46
N THR A 262 17.39 -13.90 -1.09
CA THR A 262 18.65 -13.35 -0.58
C THR A 262 19.10 -14.05 0.70
N ALA A 263 18.21 -14.21 1.68
CA ALA A 263 18.55 -14.93 2.91
C ALA A 263 18.82 -16.43 2.68
N TRP A 264 18.19 -17.02 1.67
CA TRP A 264 18.44 -18.41 1.26
C TRP A 264 19.83 -18.59 0.63
N TYR A 265 20.22 -17.71 -0.29
CA TYR A 265 21.55 -17.73 -0.91
C TYR A 265 22.68 -17.39 0.07
N TYR A 266 22.40 -16.59 1.10
CA TYR A 266 23.36 -16.14 2.11
C TYR A 266 22.95 -16.58 3.52
N PRO A 267 22.97 -17.90 3.80
CA PRO A 267 22.52 -18.44 5.08
C PRO A 267 23.36 -17.86 6.22
N GLY A 268 22.67 -17.43 7.28
CA GLY A 268 23.31 -16.84 8.45
C GLY A 268 23.77 -15.39 8.27
N MET A 269 23.46 -14.72 7.15
CA MET A 269 23.76 -13.29 7.00
C MET A 269 22.66 -12.37 7.55
N PHE A 270 21.40 -12.79 7.41
CA PHE A 270 20.20 -12.08 7.84
C PHE A 270 19.41 -12.95 8.81
N GLY A 271 19.17 -12.45 10.03
CA GLY A 271 18.46 -13.17 11.08
C GLY A 271 16.98 -12.82 11.17
N ARG A 272 16.50 -11.86 10.37
CA ARG A 272 15.12 -11.38 10.39
C ARG A 272 14.62 -11.12 8.97
N LEU A 273 13.37 -11.50 8.72
CA LEU A 273 12.67 -11.27 7.47
C LEU A 273 11.27 -10.72 7.77
N LEU A 274 10.87 -9.68 7.03
CA LEU A 274 9.50 -9.14 7.03
C LEU A 274 8.94 -9.28 5.61
N LEU A 275 8.21 -10.37 5.37
CA LEU A 275 7.72 -10.77 4.06
C LEU A 275 6.22 -10.47 3.97
N GLN A 276 5.82 -9.55 3.09
CA GLN A 276 4.43 -9.10 2.97
C GLN A 276 3.82 -9.62 1.68
N SER A 277 2.98 -10.66 1.77
CA SER A 277 2.26 -11.23 0.61
C SER A 277 3.18 -11.63 -0.55
N GLY A 278 4.30 -12.28 -0.26
CA GLY A 278 5.31 -12.72 -1.23
C GLY A 278 5.76 -14.15 -1.01
#